data_AF-J9D8G0-F1
#
_entry.id   AF-J9D8G0-F1
#
_cell.length_a   1.000
_cell.length_b   1.000
_cell.length_c   1.000
_cell.angle_alpha   90.00
_cell.angle_beta   90.00
_cell.angle_gamma   90.00
#
_symmetry.space_group_name_H-M   'P 1'
#
loop_
_entity.id
_entity.type
_entity.pdbx_description
1 polymer ?
#
loop_
_entity_poly.entity_id
_entity_poly.type
_entity_poly.pdbx_seq_one_letter_code
_entity_poly.pdbx_strand_id
1 'polypeptide(L)'
;MPMYYHEVQHILHLQGSAYSRYARLYSLFNRICLAESANFQSDYATLFSRLIAVCQAKGIDHRAADRFRHNARRVLQEERVPNVEEERADVADLCHFIYQLTQSPIPTDLPQAIRPLRVRKQVLRERRTVRGVVTEILTPTSFRCLVDQEEEHPFTIHLAESGNNKQPQPFTSPLYPGANVMLLDAVAAEGATDTLEVYFVILEPDYLIDVSSLTACIKPYGTSPLNYFINALAPNEPTRYTLIGNLANQFMDDCINGDLTDPQLYMQSLRTNYSQTLLDFACMPAEEVEAAFFAQAKVLFDHIHQTVAERFAAPDIDIDRENVVLEPSFICPTL
;
A
#
# COMPACT_ATOMS: atom_id res chain seq x y z
N MET A 1 11.58 -37.33 -11.23
CA MET A 1 11.85 -35.90 -11.52
C MET A 1 10.91 -35.07 -10.66
N PRO A 2 11.35 -33.94 -10.07
CA PRO A 2 10.43 -33.07 -9.35
C PRO A 2 9.35 -32.55 -10.32
N MET A 3 8.10 -32.52 -9.85
CA MET A 3 6.91 -32.15 -10.62
C MET A 3 7.06 -30.78 -11.34
N TYR A 4 7.85 -29.86 -10.76
CA TYR A 4 8.04 -28.51 -11.26
C TYR A 4 8.75 -28.43 -12.62
N TYR A 5 9.80 -29.24 -12.87
CA TYR A 5 10.52 -29.16 -14.15
C TYR A 5 9.66 -29.62 -15.34
N HIS A 6 8.79 -30.61 -15.14
CA HIS A 6 7.84 -31.05 -16.17
C HIS A 6 6.84 -29.95 -16.52
N GLU A 7 6.40 -29.16 -15.52
CA GLU A 7 5.51 -28.02 -15.75
C GLU A 7 6.25 -26.90 -16.51
N VAL A 8 7.51 -26.61 -16.18
CA VAL A 8 8.35 -25.65 -16.95
C VAL A 8 8.50 -26.09 -18.41
N GLN A 9 8.86 -27.36 -18.65
CA GLN A 9 8.99 -27.92 -20.00
C GLN A 9 7.68 -27.78 -20.79
N HIS A 10 6.56 -28.16 -20.18
CA HIS A 10 5.25 -28.04 -20.81
C HIS A 10 4.93 -26.58 -21.17
N ILE A 11 5.24 -25.62 -20.30
CA ILE A 11 4.99 -24.19 -20.56
C ILE A 11 5.85 -23.67 -21.72
N LEU A 12 7.12 -24.08 -21.82
CA LEU A 12 8.00 -23.68 -22.92
C LEU A 12 7.54 -24.21 -24.29
N HIS A 13 6.92 -25.38 -24.33
CA HIS A 13 6.40 -25.98 -25.57
C HIS A 13 5.04 -25.43 -26.02
N LEU A 14 4.37 -24.61 -25.20
CA LEU A 14 3.10 -23.99 -25.58
C LEU A 14 3.31 -23.01 -26.74
N GLN A 15 2.54 -23.22 -27.81
CA GLN A 15 2.40 -22.25 -28.89
C GLN A 15 1.61 -21.04 -28.37
N GLY A 16 2.19 -19.85 -28.44
CA GLY A 16 1.57 -18.63 -27.93
C GLY A 16 2.53 -17.45 -27.80
N SER A 17 2.00 -16.32 -27.33
CA SER A 17 2.80 -15.13 -27.01
C SER A 17 3.73 -15.39 -25.82
N ALA A 18 4.86 -14.68 -25.78
CA ALA A 18 5.76 -14.69 -24.62
C ALA A 18 5.00 -14.33 -23.34
N TYR A 19 4.11 -13.34 -23.41
CA TYR A 19 3.21 -12.97 -22.32
C TYR A 19 2.50 -14.17 -21.68
N SER A 20 1.90 -15.05 -22.50
CA SER A 20 1.16 -16.22 -22.00
C SER A 20 2.06 -17.22 -21.29
N ARG A 21 3.31 -17.39 -21.76
CA ARG A 21 4.30 -18.26 -21.12
C ARG A 21 4.78 -17.66 -19.81
N TYR A 22 5.13 -16.38 -19.78
CA TYR A 22 5.52 -15.67 -18.57
C TYR A 22 4.40 -15.67 -17.51
N ALA A 23 3.13 -15.52 -17.89
CA ALA A 23 2.01 -15.60 -16.96
C ALA A 23 1.94 -16.96 -16.24
N ARG A 24 2.14 -18.04 -17.00
CA ARG A 24 2.16 -19.41 -16.44
C ARG A 24 3.41 -19.68 -15.60
N LEU A 25 4.58 -19.23 -16.05
CA LEU A 25 5.82 -19.37 -15.28
C LEU A 25 5.76 -18.57 -13.98
N TYR A 26 5.22 -17.35 -14.00
CA TYR A 26 5.02 -16.52 -12.81
C TYR A 26 4.01 -17.15 -11.83
N SER A 27 2.93 -17.73 -12.36
CA SER A 27 1.95 -18.48 -11.54
C SER A 27 2.58 -19.72 -10.90
N LEU A 28 3.40 -20.48 -11.64
CA LEU A 28 4.17 -21.60 -11.11
C LEU A 28 5.13 -21.14 -10.00
N PHE A 29 5.87 -20.05 -10.25
CA PHE A 29 6.79 -19.47 -9.27
C PHE A 29 6.07 -19.05 -7.98
N ASN A 30 4.92 -18.38 -8.10
CA ASN A 30 4.08 -18.03 -6.95
C ASN A 30 3.60 -19.27 -6.19
N ARG A 31 3.15 -20.31 -6.91
CA ARG A 31 2.75 -21.60 -6.31
C ARG A 31 3.88 -22.27 -5.55
N ILE A 32 5.10 -22.26 -6.09
CA ILE A 32 6.29 -22.82 -5.41
C ILE A 32 6.53 -22.06 -4.10
N CYS A 33 6.55 -20.72 -4.15
CA CYS A 33 6.74 -19.90 -2.94
C CYS A 33 5.64 -20.14 -1.90
N LEU A 34 4.38 -20.28 -2.33
CA LEU A 34 3.25 -20.62 -1.46
C LEU A 34 3.41 -22.00 -0.81
N ALA A 35 3.81 -23.01 -1.58
CA ALA A 35 4.01 -24.37 -1.07
C ALA A 35 5.16 -24.41 -0.04
N GLU A 36 6.27 -23.74 -0.31
CA GLU A 36 7.44 -23.73 0.59
C GLU A 36 7.21 -22.90 1.87
N SER A 37 6.28 -21.96 1.84
CA SER A 37 5.89 -21.13 3.00
C SER A 37 4.62 -21.62 3.71
N ALA A 38 4.03 -22.75 3.30
CA ALA A 38 2.74 -23.21 3.83
C ALA A 38 2.73 -23.47 5.35
N ASN A 39 3.89 -23.77 5.94
CA ASN A 39 4.04 -24.01 7.38
C ASN A 39 4.64 -22.80 8.13
N PHE A 40 4.84 -21.68 7.45
CA PHE A 40 5.33 -20.46 8.10
C PHE A 40 4.20 -19.84 8.91
N GLN A 41 4.51 -19.30 10.08
CA GLN A 41 3.53 -18.64 10.94
C GLN A 41 3.25 -17.19 10.53
N SER A 42 4.07 -16.64 9.63
CA SER A 42 3.97 -15.25 9.18
C SER A 42 3.10 -15.14 7.93
N ASP A 43 2.27 -14.10 7.89
CA ASP A 43 1.56 -13.68 6.69
C ASP A 43 2.45 -12.78 5.82
N TYR A 44 2.36 -12.92 4.50
CA TYR A 44 3.15 -12.16 3.54
C TYR A 44 2.26 -11.38 2.59
N ALA A 45 2.31 -10.05 2.65
CA ALA A 45 1.51 -9.17 1.79
C ALA A 45 1.94 -9.22 0.31
N THR A 46 3.21 -9.52 0.03
CA THR A 46 3.76 -9.53 -1.34
C THR A 46 4.46 -10.84 -1.67
N LEU A 47 4.52 -11.18 -2.97
CA LEU A 47 5.33 -12.31 -3.44
C LEU A 47 6.83 -12.10 -3.16
N PHE A 48 7.30 -10.86 -3.20
CA PHE A 48 8.69 -10.53 -2.92
C PHE A 48 9.06 -10.81 -1.45
N SER A 49 8.28 -10.28 -0.48
CA SER A 49 8.50 -10.59 0.95
C SER A 49 8.45 -12.09 1.23
N ARG A 50 7.51 -12.81 0.63
CA ARG A 50 7.43 -14.28 0.71
C ARG A 50 8.66 -14.97 0.14
N LEU A 51 9.14 -14.56 -1.04
CA LEU A 51 10.33 -15.10 -1.67
C LEU A 51 11.55 -14.95 -0.75
N ILE A 52 11.76 -13.74 -0.21
CA ILE A 52 12.88 -13.47 0.70
C ILE A 52 12.81 -14.38 1.93
N ALA A 53 11.63 -14.53 2.54
CA ALA A 53 11.45 -15.40 3.70
C ALA A 53 11.74 -16.89 3.37
N VAL A 54 11.25 -17.40 2.24
CA VAL A 54 11.54 -18.77 1.79
C VAL A 54 13.04 -18.97 1.56
N CYS A 55 13.69 -18.04 0.85
CA CYS A 55 15.12 -18.10 0.59
C CYS A 55 15.95 -18.05 1.88
N GLN A 56 15.60 -17.17 2.82
CA GLN A 56 16.27 -17.09 4.12
C GLN A 56 16.11 -18.38 4.93
N ALA A 57 14.88 -18.92 5.03
CA ALA A 57 14.61 -20.14 5.78
C ALA A 57 15.37 -21.37 5.24
N LYS A 58 15.64 -21.39 3.93
CA LYS A 58 16.34 -22.49 3.24
C LYS A 58 17.83 -22.22 3.00
N GLY A 59 18.34 -21.04 3.34
CA GLY A 59 19.73 -20.64 3.08
C GLY A 59 20.06 -20.51 1.59
N ILE A 60 19.10 -20.10 0.77
CA ILE A 60 19.20 -19.99 -0.69
C ILE A 60 19.45 -18.53 -1.10
N ASP A 61 20.26 -18.32 -2.15
CA ASP A 61 20.42 -16.99 -2.74
C ASP A 61 19.16 -16.61 -3.54
N HIS A 62 18.47 -15.55 -3.12
CA HIS A 62 17.23 -15.08 -3.74
C HIS A 62 17.45 -14.40 -5.10
N ARG A 63 18.66 -13.94 -5.40
CA ARG A 63 18.90 -13.01 -6.52
C ARG A 63 18.49 -13.55 -7.89
N ALA A 64 18.75 -14.83 -8.17
CA ALA A 64 18.34 -15.44 -9.44
C ALA A 64 16.80 -15.50 -9.53
N ALA A 65 16.15 -16.00 -8.48
CA ALA A 65 14.71 -16.10 -8.39
C ALA A 65 14.01 -14.73 -8.52
N ASP A 66 14.60 -13.71 -7.89
CA ASP A 66 14.07 -12.36 -7.90
C ASP A 66 14.24 -11.69 -9.26
N ARG A 67 15.41 -11.87 -9.92
CA ARG A 67 15.61 -11.41 -11.30
C ARG A 67 14.57 -12.00 -12.26
N PHE A 68 14.24 -13.28 -12.12
CA PHE A 68 13.13 -13.89 -12.85
C PHE A 68 11.79 -13.20 -12.53
N ARG A 69 11.45 -13.04 -11.24
CA ARG A 69 10.20 -12.38 -10.79
C ARG A 69 10.08 -10.98 -11.39
N HIS A 70 11.13 -10.18 -11.31
CA HIS A 70 11.19 -8.81 -11.82
C HIS A 70 10.97 -8.77 -13.33
N ASN A 71 11.73 -9.57 -14.08
CA ASN A 71 11.59 -9.63 -15.53
C ASN A 71 10.21 -10.11 -15.96
N ALA A 72 9.67 -11.13 -15.30
CA ALA A 72 8.33 -11.62 -15.56
C ALA A 72 7.25 -10.55 -15.31
N ARG A 73 7.36 -9.79 -14.21
CA ARG A 73 6.43 -8.70 -13.90
C ARG A 73 6.42 -7.63 -15.00
N ARG A 74 7.59 -7.20 -15.47
CA ARG A 74 7.71 -6.21 -16.57
C ARG A 74 7.12 -6.70 -17.88
N VAL A 75 7.22 -8.00 -18.17
CA VAL A 75 6.56 -8.59 -19.34
C VAL A 75 5.04 -8.62 -19.16
N LEU A 76 4.56 -8.94 -17.96
CA LEU A 76 3.13 -8.98 -17.64
C LEU A 76 2.47 -7.60 -17.56
N GLN A 77 3.25 -6.55 -17.31
CA GLN A 77 2.84 -5.15 -17.37
C GLN A 77 3.06 -4.52 -18.76
N GLU A 78 3.47 -5.32 -19.75
CA GLU A 78 3.76 -4.88 -21.13
C GLU A 78 4.88 -3.81 -21.26
N GLU A 79 5.67 -3.61 -20.21
CA GLU A 79 6.82 -2.69 -20.19
C GLU A 79 8.04 -3.25 -20.94
N ARG A 80 8.04 -4.56 -21.23
CA ARG A 80 9.13 -5.27 -21.90
C ARG A 80 8.59 -6.39 -22.78
N VAL A 81 9.08 -6.44 -24.01
CA VAL A 81 8.90 -7.59 -24.92
C VAL A 81 10.20 -8.39 -24.96
N PRO A 82 10.27 -9.59 -24.37
CA PRO A 82 11.49 -10.37 -24.30
C PRO A 82 11.77 -11.05 -25.64
N ASN A 83 13.05 -11.12 -26.02
CA ASN A 83 13.49 -11.98 -27.13
C ASN A 83 13.71 -13.43 -26.64
N VAL A 84 13.93 -14.35 -27.58
CA VAL A 84 14.06 -15.79 -27.28
C VAL A 84 15.22 -16.09 -26.32
N GLU A 85 16.35 -15.40 -26.45
CA GLU A 85 17.54 -15.58 -25.59
C GLU A 85 17.35 -14.99 -24.19
N GLU A 86 16.57 -13.93 -24.08
CA GLU A 86 16.16 -13.33 -22.81
C GLU A 86 15.17 -14.22 -22.06
N GLU A 87 14.15 -14.71 -22.75
CA GLU A 87 13.20 -15.67 -22.17
C GLU A 87 13.93 -16.94 -21.69
N ARG A 88 14.85 -17.46 -22.50
CA ARG A 88 15.68 -18.62 -22.13
C ARG A 88 16.52 -18.36 -20.88
N ALA A 89 17.07 -17.15 -20.73
CA ALA A 89 17.85 -16.78 -19.56
C ALA A 89 16.97 -16.62 -18.31
N ASP A 90 15.79 -16.00 -18.44
CA ASP A 90 14.84 -15.85 -17.34
C ASP A 90 14.34 -17.23 -16.86
N VAL A 91 14.13 -18.17 -17.77
CA VAL A 91 13.79 -19.56 -17.39
C VAL A 91 14.97 -20.29 -16.73
N ALA A 92 16.22 -20.00 -17.12
CA ALA A 92 17.39 -20.56 -16.44
C ALA A 92 17.43 -20.13 -14.96
N ASP A 93 17.07 -18.88 -14.68
CA ASP A 93 16.99 -18.35 -13.31
C ASP A 93 15.93 -19.07 -12.47
N LEU A 94 14.74 -19.29 -13.05
CA LEU A 94 13.68 -20.09 -12.41
C LEU A 94 14.12 -21.55 -12.17
N CYS A 95 14.77 -22.17 -13.15
CA CYS A 95 15.28 -23.54 -13.02
C CYS A 95 16.35 -23.64 -11.93
N HIS A 96 17.22 -22.64 -11.81
CA HIS A 96 18.20 -22.59 -10.74
C HIS A 96 17.56 -22.47 -9.36
N PHE A 97 16.53 -21.63 -9.22
CA PHE A 97 15.76 -21.53 -7.98
C PHE A 97 15.14 -22.89 -7.59
N ILE A 98 14.51 -23.59 -8.55
CA ILE A 98 13.95 -24.93 -8.32
C ILE A 98 15.05 -25.92 -7.93
N TYR A 99 16.23 -25.85 -8.56
CA TYR A 99 17.38 -26.67 -8.19
C TYR A 99 17.83 -26.41 -6.76
N GLN A 100 17.97 -25.15 -6.35
CA GLN A 100 18.38 -24.80 -4.98
C GLN A 100 17.35 -25.26 -3.93
N LEU A 101 16.05 -25.21 -4.25
CA LEU A 101 14.98 -25.67 -3.38
C LEU A 101 14.92 -27.20 -3.26
N THR A 102 14.98 -27.90 -4.38
CA THR A 102 14.69 -29.35 -4.45
C THR A 102 15.94 -30.22 -4.45
N GLN A 103 17.12 -29.63 -4.63
CA GLN A 103 18.40 -30.32 -4.83
C GLN A 103 18.37 -31.36 -5.97
N SER A 104 17.38 -31.25 -6.86
CA SER A 104 17.19 -32.16 -7.99
C SER A 104 17.84 -31.58 -9.25
N PRO A 105 18.67 -32.36 -9.98
CA PRO A 105 19.42 -31.85 -11.11
C PRO A 105 18.50 -31.28 -12.20
N ILE A 106 18.92 -30.17 -12.81
CA ILE A 106 18.19 -29.54 -13.90
C ILE A 106 18.26 -30.45 -15.13
N PRO A 107 17.12 -30.84 -15.74
CA PRO A 107 17.09 -31.60 -16.99
C PRO A 107 17.92 -30.96 -18.11
N THR A 108 18.52 -31.78 -18.99
CA THR A 108 19.40 -31.31 -20.07
C THR A 108 18.69 -30.53 -21.17
N ASP A 109 17.38 -30.72 -21.29
CA ASP A 109 16.51 -30.00 -22.23
C ASP A 109 16.04 -28.64 -21.71
N LEU A 110 16.26 -28.35 -20.41
CA LEU A 110 15.97 -27.04 -19.83
C LEU A 110 17.21 -26.13 -19.80
N PRO A 111 17.02 -24.79 -19.82
CA PRO A 111 18.12 -23.84 -19.70
C PRO A 111 18.84 -23.95 -18.35
N GLN A 112 20.17 -24.09 -18.38
CA GLN A 112 21.02 -24.21 -17.17
C GLN A 112 21.97 -23.02 -16.98
N ALA A 113 22.25 -22.27 -18.04
CA ALA A 113 23.22 -21.20 -18.03
C ALA A 113 22.62 -19.92 -17.44
N ILE A 114 22.96 -19.63 -16.18
CA ILE A 114 22.55 -18.42 -15.48
C ILE A 114 23.46 -17.27 -15.92
N ARG A 115 22.86 -16.12 -16.26
CA ARG A 115 23.64 -14.92 -16.52
C ARG A 115 24.34 -14.47 -15.23
N PRO A 116 25.63 -14.09 -15.27
CA PRO A 116 26.30 -13.58 -14.09
C PRO A 116 25.49 -12.41 -13.54
N LEU A 117 25.25 -12.43 -12.24
CA LEU A 117 24.61 -11.33 -11.53
C LEU A 117 25.51 -10.10 -11.70
N ARG A 118 25.03 -9.10 -12.43
CA ARG A 118 25.78 -7.87 -12.69
C ARG A 118 25.40 -6.88 -11.61
N VAL A 119 26.28 -6.72 -10.61
CA VAL A 119 26.15 -5.71 -9.56
C VAL A 119 26.07 -4.32 -10.19
N ARG A 120 24.86 -3.82 -10.41
CA ARG A 120 24.63 -2.44 -10.82
C ARG A 120 24.42 -1.64 -9.55
N LYS A 121 25.47 -0.93 -9.10
CA LYS A 121 25.31 0.12 -8.09
C LYS A 121 24.62 1.31 -8.75
N GLN A 122 23.30 1.26 -8.82
CA GLN A 122 22.54 2.47 -9.08
C GLN A 122 22.52 3.27 -7.78
N VAL A 123 22.67 4.59 -7.91
CA VAL A 123 22.65 5.50 -6.76
C VAL A 123 21.34 6.22 -6.89
N LEU A 124 20.46 6.08 -5.89
CA LEU A 124 19.24 6.87 -5.76
C LEU A 124 19.62 8.34 -5.54
N ARG A 125 19.95 9.05 -6.62
CA ARG A 125 20.40 10.45 -6.60
C ARG A 125 19.26 11.45 -6.38
N GLU A 126 18.04 11.03 -6.69
CA GLU A 126 16.83 11.83 -6.54
C GLU A 126 15.98 11.23 -5.44
N ARG A 127 15.31 12.10 -4.65
CA ARG A 127 14.34 11.68 -3.65
C ARG A 127 13.18 10.97 -4.32
N ARG A 128 12.92 9.73 -3.90
CA ARG A 128 11.84 8.93 -4.45
C ARG A 128 11.15 8.14 -3.35
N THR A 129 9.87 7.89 -3.55
CA THR A 129 9.13 6.93 -2.74
C THR A 129 9.44 5.53 -3.25
N VAL A 130 9.98 4.68 -2.38
CA VAL A 130 10.38 3.32 -2.75
C VAL A 130 9.84 2.30 -1.74
N ARG A 131 9.31 1.19 -2.27
CA ARG A 131 8.87 0.07 -1.46
C ARG A 131 10.06 -0.85 -1.16
N GLY A 132 10.05 -1.51 0.00
CA GLY A 132 11.06 -2.51 0.31
C GLY A 132 10.64 -3.51 1.38
N VAL A 133 11.51 -4.48 1.62
CA VAL A 133 11.35 -5.52 2.62
C VAL A 133 12.49 -5.46 3.62
N VAL A 134 12.15 -5.35 4.89
CA VAL A 134 13.12 -5.36 5.98
C VAL A 134 13.80 -6.71 6.04
N THR A 135 15.12 -6.76 5.90
CA THR A 135 15.88 -8.01 6.01
C THR A 135 16.43 -8.23 7.40
N GLU A 136 16.82 -7.15 8.08
CA GLU A 136 17.55 -7.20 9.36
C GLU A 136 17.39 -5.87 10.10
N ILE A 137 17.21 -5.92 11.43
CA ILE A 137 17.27 -4.73 12.28
C ILE A 137 18.69 -4.61 12.83
N LEU A 138 19.38 -3.50 12.52
CA LEU A 138 20.80 -3.33 12.90
C LEU A 138 20.92 -2.65 14.26
N THR A 139 20.20 -1.54 14.44
CA THR A 139 20.24 -0.72 15.65
C THR A 139 18.84 -0.17 15.95
N PRO A 140 18.63 0.48 17.11
CA PRO A 140 17.38 1.18 17.39
C PRO A 140 17.02 2.28 16.37
N THR A 141 17.99 2.70 15.54
CA THR A 141 17.88 3.83 14.60
C THR A 141 18.28 3.47 13.16
N SER A 142 18.50 2.19 12.85
CA SER A 142 18.81 1.74 11.50
C SER A 142 18.45 0.29 11.25
N PHE A 143 18.11 -0.02 10.00
CA PHE A 143 17.74 -1.36 9.55
C PHE A 143 18.21 -1.59 8.12
N ARG A 144 18.27 -2.85 7.69
CA ARG A 144 18.57 -3.25 6.31
C ARG A 144 17.29 -3.56 5.57
N CYS A 145 17.20 -3.07 4.34
CA CYS A 145 16.02 -3.19 3.50
C CYS A 145 16.42 -3.54 2.06
N LEU A 146 15.73 -4.51 1.47
CA LEU A 146 15.79 -4.74 0.02
C LEU A 146 14.71 -3.88 -0.65
N VAL A 147 15.09 -3.05 -1.62
CA VAL A 147 14.20 -2.08 -2.27
C VAL A 147 13.74 -2.62 -3.63
N ASP A 148 12.44 -2.49 -3.93
CA ASP A 148 11.71 -3.09 -5.08
C ASP A 148 12.16 -2.58 -6.48
N GLN A 149 13.31 -1.90 -6.60
CA GLN A 149 13.92 -1.46 -7.86
C GLN A 149 15.47 -1.54 -7.89
N GLU A 150 16.11 -1.80 -6.75
CA GLU A 150 17.57 -1.95 -6.63
C GLU A 150 17.83 -3.23 -5.82
N GLU A 151 17.39 -4.34 -6.43
CA GLU A 151 17.06 -5.61 -5.77
C GLU A 151 18.26 -6.53 -5.45
N GLU A 152 19.49 -6.12 -5.78
CA GLU A 152 20.66 -7.02 -5.67
C GLU A 152 21.39 -6.94 -4.31
N HIS A 153 21.26 -5.81 -3.60
CA HIS A 153 21.89 -5.55 -2.32
C HIS A 153 20.96 -4.82 -1.34
N PRO A 154 20.89 -5.26 -0.08
CA PRO A 154 20.11 -4.54 0.92
C PRO A 154 20.80 -3.21 1.26
N PHE A 155 20.01 -2.14 1.28
CA PHE A 155 20.43 -0.82 1.72
C PHE A 155 20.32 -0.72 3.23
N THR A 156 21.26 0.00 3.83
CA THR A 156 21.14 0.46 5.22
C THR A 156 20.29 1.72 5.24
N ILE A 157 19.18 1.67 5.96
CA ILE A 157 18.21 2.76 6.02
C ILE A 157 18.40 3.56 7.31
N HIS A 158 18.46 4.89 7.15
CA HIS A 158 18.49 5.87 8.23
C HIS A 158 17.39 6.90 8.03
N LEU A 159 16.82 7.42 9.11
CA LEU A 159 15.96 8.61 9.02
C LEU A 159 16.82 9.84 8.76
N ALA A 160 16.39 10.68 7.82
CA ALA A 160 16.99 11.98 7.57
C ALA A 160 16.86 12.86 8.82
N GLU A 161 17.97 13.42 9.28
CA GLU A 161 17.96 14.31 10.44
C GLU A 161 17.27 15.63 10.09
N SER A 162 16.12 15.88 10.72
CA SER A 162 15.38 17.13 10.52
C SER A 162 15.94 18.25 11.41
N GLY A 163 17.11 18.78 11.07
CA GLY A 163 17.67 20.06 11.60
C GLY A 163 18.13 20.11 13.07
N ASN A 164 19.33 20.65 13.28
CA ASN A 164 20.04 20.96 14.54
C ASN A 164 20.18 19.82 15.57
N ASN A 165 21.26 19.03 15.45
CA ASN A 165 21.92 18.28 16.54
C ASN A 165 21.00 17.55 17.54
N LYS A 166 19.89 16.98 17.06
CA LYS A 166 19.07 16.07 17.86
C LYS A 166 19.57 14.66 17.60
N GLN A 167 19.91 13.95 18.68
CA GLN A 167 20.24 12.53 18.58
C GLN A 167 19.11 11.79 17.85
N PRO A 168 19.42 10.84 16.94
CA PRO A 168 18.41 10.10 16.20
C PRO A 168 17.51 9.36 17.21
N GLN A 169 16.20 9.57 17.12
CA GLN A 169 15.26 8.88 17.99
C GLN A 169 15.11 7.41 17.55
N PRO A 170 15.06 6.46 18.49
CA PRO A 170 14.75 5.08 18.18
C PRO A 170 13.42 4.95 17.44
N PHE A 171 13.41 4.36 16.26
CA PHE A 171 12.21 4.17 15.44
C PHE A 171 12.03 2.74 14.94
N THR A 172 13.03 1.86 15.12
CA THR A 172 12.98 0.49 14.58
C THR A 172 12.21 -0.50 15.47
N SER A 173 11.78 -0.08 16.66
CA SER A 173 11.00 -0.90 17.61
C SER A 173 9.79 -1.63 17.00
N PRO A 174 8.93 -1.01 16.16
CA PRO A 174 7.81 -1.71 15.52
C PRO A 174 8.19 -2.54 14.29
N LEU A 175 9.44 -2.45 13.79
CA LEU A 175 9.87 -3.16 12.60
C LEU A 175 10.29 -4.60 12.92
N TYR A 176 10.15 -5.49 11.95
CA TYR A 176 10.58 -6.88 12.06
C TYR A 176 11.11 -7.40 10.72
N PRO A 177 12.03 -8.39 10.69
CA PRO A 177 12.47 -9.02 9.46
C PRO A 177 11.30 -9.63 8.68
N GLY A 178 11.22 -9.34 7.38
CA GLY A 178 10.14 -9.70 6.48
C GLY A 178 9.05 -8.64 6.35
N ALA A 179 9.04 -7.60 7.20
CA ALA A 179 8.06 -6.53 7.12
C ALA A 179 8.14 -5.77 5.79
N ASN A 180 6.99 -5.45 5.20
CA ASN A 180 6.94 -4.55 4.06
C ASN A 180 7.01 -3.10 4.55
N VAL A 181 7.79 -2.27 3.89
CA VAL A 181 7.90 -0.85 4.20
C VAL A 181 7.77 0.01 2.95
N MET A 182 7.21 1.20 3.10
CA MET A 182 7.34 2.29 2.15
C MET A 182 8.31 3.33 2.71
N LEU A 183 9.37 3.61 1.96
CA LEU A 183 10.36 4.62 2.29
C LEU A 183 9.99 5.90 1.53
N LEU A 184 9.58 6.94 2.24
CA LEU A 184 9.24 8.23 1.65
C LEU A 184 10.49 9.12 1.57
N ASP A 185 10.63 9.81 0.44
CA ASP A 185 11.76 10.68 0.14
C ASP A 185 13.14 10.01 0.29
N ALA A 186 13.23 8.74 -0.11
CA ALA A 186 14.47 7.98 -0.03
C ALA A 186 15.51 8.55 -1.00
N VAL A 187 16.72 8.79 -0.50
CA VAL A 187 17.86 9.29 -1.27
C VAL A 187 19.14 8.63 -0.77
N ALA A 188 20.10 8.39 -1.65
CA ALA A 188 21.41 7.88 -1.25
C ALA A 188 22.13 8.91 -0.37
N ALA A 189 22.67 8.43 0.76
CA ALA A 189 23.47 9.27 1.66
C ALA A 189 24.74 9.76 0.96
N GLU A 190 25.19 10.97 1.28
CA GLU A 190 26.35 11.57 0.63
C GLU A 190 27.62 10.74 0.93
N GLY A 191 28.31 10.29 -0.13
CA GLY A 191 29.53 9.49 -0.01
C GLY A 191 29.32 8.00 0.32
N ALA A 192 28.08 7.53 0.50
CA ALA A 192 27.76 6.12 0.73
C ALA A 192 26.89 5.55 -0.40
N THR A 193 27.29 4.39 -0.95
CA THR A 193 26.57 3.77 -2.08
C THR A 193 25.49 2.77 -1.65
N ASP A 194 25.47 2.40 -0.37
CA ASP A 194 24.67 1.34 0.23
C ASP A 194 23.85 1.83 1.42
N THR A 195 23.72 3.15 1.55
CA THR A 195 22.98 3.82 2.63
C THR A 195 21.94 4.74 2.02
N LEU A 196 20.70 4.62 2.48
CA LEU A 196 19.61 5.54 2.13
C LEU A 196 19.19 6.35 3.36
N GLU A 197 19.05 7.65 3.16
CA GLU A 197 18.36 8.55 4.07
C GLU A 197 16.90 8.69 3.61
N VAL A 198 15.98 8.56 4.55
CA VAL A 198 14.53 8.58 4.28
C VAL A 198 13.84 9.52 5.26
N TYR A 199 12.79 10.22 4.82
CA TYR A 199 12.09 11.15 5.71
C TYR A 199 11.06 10.44 6.59
N PHE A 200 10.32 9.50 6.01
CA PHE A 200 9.39 8.64 6.72
C PHE A 200 9.52 7.19 6.29
N VAL A 201 9.22 6.29 7.22
CA VAL A 201 9.06 4.86 6.98
C VAL A 201 7.63 4.50 7.33
N ILE A 202 6.85 4.08 6.34
CA ILE A 202 5.51 3.51 6.54
C ILE A 202 5.67 2.00 6.68
N LEU A 203 5.29 1.45 7.83
CA LEU A 203 5.24 0.01 8.07
C LEU A 203 3.95 -0.56 7.49
N GLU A 204 4.07 -1.67 6.76
CA GLU A 204 2.97 -2.41 6.11
C GLU A 204 1.99 -1.47 5.38
N PRO A 205 2.45 -0.80 4.31
CA PRO A 205 1.68 0.24 3.62
C PRO A 205 0.36 -0.27 3.00
N ASP A 206 0.19 -1.58 2.87
CA ASP A 206 -1.06 -2.18 2.37
C ASP A 206 -2.15 -2.24 3.46
N TYR A 207 -1.81 -2.05 4.74
CA TYR A 207 -2.78 -1.92 5.83
C TYR A 207 -3.26 -0.48 5.93
N LEU A 208 -4.35 -0.19 5.20
CA LEU A 208 -5.00 1.11 5.24
C LEU A 208 -5.73 1.30 6.58
N ILE A 209 -5.33 2.32 7.32
CA ILE A 209 -5.96 2.71 8.59
C ILE A 209 -6.65 4.04 8.38
N ASP A 210 -7.93 4.10 8.75
CA ASP A 210 -8.71 5.33 8.75
C ASP A 210 -8.12 6.36 9.74
N VAL A 211 -8.02 7.62 9.28
CA VAL A 211 -7.43 8.71 10.07
C VAL A 211 -8.25 8.98 11.33
N SER A 212 -9.58 8.85 11.28
CA SER A 212 -10.44 9.04 12.46
C SER A 212 -10.15 7.98 13.52
N SER A 213 -9.88 6.75 13.10
CA SER A 213 -9.47 5.66 13.99
C SER A 213 -8.11 5.90 14.64
N LEU A 214 -7.16 6.48 13.90
CA LEU A 214 -5.86 6.90 14.44
C LEU A 214 -6.01 8.05 15.45
N THR A 215 -6.78 9.09 15.11
CA THR A 215 -7.01 10.23 16.02
C THR A 215 -7.76 9.81 17.27
N ALA A 216 -8.70 8.87 17.16
CA ALA A 216 -9.43 8.32 18.30
C ALA A 216 -8.53 7.57 19.30
N CYS A 217 -7.31 7.18 18.90
CA CYS A 217 -6.32 6.60 19.81
C CYS A 217 -5.65 7.63 20.74
N ILE A 218 -5.72 8.91 20.38
CA ILE A 218 -5.18 10.04 21.14
C ILE A 218 -6.32 10.61 21.99
N LYS A 219 -6.24 10.46 23.30
CA LYS A 219 -7.22 11.01 24.25
C LYS A 219 -6.55 12.08 25.13
N PRO A 220 -7.32 13.02 25.71
CA PRO A 220 -6.78 14.05 26.61
C PRO A 220 -6.01 13.48 27.81
N TYR A 221 -6.37 12.26 28.24
CA TYR A 221 -5.77 11.55 29.36
C TYR A 221 -4.69 10.54 28.96
N GLY A 222 -4.37 10.41 27.67
CA GLY A 222 -3.30 9.54 27.19
C GLY A 222 -3.51 9.01 25.77
N THR A 223 -2.42 8.58 25.17
CA THR A 223 -2.40 7.97 23.83
C THR A 223 -2.14 6.48 23.97
N SER A 224 -3.00 5.64 23.39
CA SER A 224 -2.82 4.19 23.37
C SER A 224 -3.40 3.57 22.11
N PRO A 225 -2.66 2.68 21.41
CA PRO A 225 -3.19 1.95 20.27
C PRO A 225 -4.31 0.98 20.66
N LEU A 226 -4.41 0.58 21.94
CA LEU A 226 -5.50 -0.28 22.42
C LEU A 226 -6.88 0.37 22.28
N ASN A 227 -6.94 1.70 22.26
CA ASN A 227 -8.18 2.44 22.00
C ASN A 227 -8.75 2.11 20.62
N TYR A 228 -7.92 1.79 19.62
CA TYR A 228 -8.39 1.33 18.31
C TYR A 228 -9.29 0.10 18.45
N PHE A 229 -8.80 -0.93 19.15
CA PHE A 229 -9.55 -2.18 19.35
C PHE A 229 -10.78 -1.98 20.22
N ILE A 230 -10.68 -1.15 21.27
CA ILE A 230 -11.84 -0.82 22.09
C ILE A 230 -12.94 -0.16 21.25
N ASN A 231 -12.59 0.82 20.41
CA ASN A 231 -13.56 1.50 19.55
C ASN A 231 -14.12 0.55 18.47
N ALA A 232 -13.29 -0.33 17.92
CA ALA A 232 -13.72 -1.31 16.92
C ALA A 232 -14.71 -2.36 17.49
N LEU A 233 -14.63 -2.65 18.78
CA LEU A 233 -15.52 -3.58 19.48
C LEU A 233 -16.70 -2.90 20.18
N ALA A 234 -16.62 -1.59 20.39
CA ALA A 234 -17.66 -0.82 21.04
C ALA A 234 -18.92 -0.78 20.14
N PRO A 235 -20.12 -0.81 20.74
CA PRO A 235 -21.34 -0.57 19.98
C PRO A 235 -21.26 0.84 19.38
N ASN A 236 -21.50 0.92 18.08
CA ASN A 236 -21.65 2.20 17.40
C ASN A 236 -23.08 2.72 17.63
N GLU A 237 -23.27 3.48 18.70
CA GLU A 237 -24.56 4.09 19.01
C GLU A 237 -24.67 5.43 18.29
N PRO A 238 -25.69 5.62 17.42
CA PRO A 238 -25.91 6.90 16.79
C PRO A 238 -26.23 7.93 17.89
N THR A 239 -25.76 9.15 17.70
CA THR A 239 -26.15 10.28 18.54
C THR A 239 -26.81 11.33 17.66
N ARG A 240 -27.63 12.19 18.29
CA ARG A 240 -28.20 13.36 17.61
C ARG A 240 -27.13 14.20 16.93
N TYR A 241 -25.97 14.38 17.58
CA TYR A 241 -24.85 15.15 17.04
C TYR A 241 -24.21 14.47 15.83
N THR A 242 -24.06 13.14 15.86
CA THR A 242 -23.55 12.36 14.72
C THR A 242 -24.48 12.49 13.52
N LEU A 243 -25.79 12.35 13.71
CA LEU A 243 -26.77 12.49 12.62
C LEU A 243 -26.76 13.90 12.02
N ILE A 244 -26.68 14.95 12.84
CA ILE A 244 -26.57 16.32 12.35
C ILE A 244 -25.25 16.55 11.62
N GLY A 245 -24.14 15.98 12.10
CA GLY A 245 -22.85 16.04 11.44
C GLY A 245 -22.87 15.37 10.06
N ASN A 246 -23.44 14.17 9.96
CA ASN A 246 -23.58 13.46 8.68
C ASN A 246 -24.47 14.24 7.69
N LEU A 247 -25.54 14.89 8.18
CA LEU A 247 -26.35 15.79 7.36
C LEU A 247 -25.56 17.00 6.89
N ALA A 248 -24.73 17.59 7.74
CA ALA A 248 -23.87 18.73 7.38
C ALA A 248 -22.93 18.39 6.22
N ASN A 249 -22.31 17.21 6.27
CA ASN A 249 -21.44 16.71 5.20
C ASN A 249 -22.22 16.55 3.90
N GLN A 250 -23.38 15.88 3.94
CA GLN A 250 -24.25 15.75 2.76
C GLN A 250 -24.68 17.12 2.20
N PHE A 251 -25.04 18.07 3.05
CA PHE A 251 -25.41 19.42 2.61
C PHE A 251 -24.24 20.15 1.94
N MET A 252 -23.02 19.99 2.47
CA MET A 252 -21.83 20.58 1.87
C MET A 252 -21.54 19.98 0.49
N ASP A 253 -21.60 18.65 0.38
CA ASP A 253 -21.42 17.93 -0.89
C ASP A 253 -22.45 18.36 -1.93
N ASP A 254 -23.74 18.41 -1.55
CA ASP A 254 -24.83 18.78 -2.45
C ASP A 254 -24.80 20.27 -2.82
N CYS A 255 -24.35 21.16 -1.93
CA CYS A 255 -24.17 22.58 -2.26
C CYS A 255 -22.99 22.82 -3.21
N ILE A 256 -21.89 22.06 -3.06
CA ILE A 256 -20.71 22.21 -3.92
C ILE A 256 -20.98 21.62 -5.30
N ASN A 257 -21.58 20.43 -5.37
CA ASN A 257 -21.78 19.71 -6.62
C ASN A 257 -23.14 19.98 -7.30
N GLY A 258 -24.11 20.52 -6.57
CA GLY A 258 -25.48 20.72 -7.05
C GLY A 258 -25.77 22.13 -7.59
N ASP A 259 -27.03 22.31 -8.01
CA ASP A 259 -27.58 23.60 -8.40
C ASP A 259 -28.08 24.35 -7.16
N LEU A 260 -27.34 25.38 -6.75
CA LEU A 260 -27.69 26.22 -5.59
C LEU A 260 -29.00 26.98 -5.77
N THR A 261 -29.52 27.11 -7.00
CA THR A 261 -30.81 27.77 -7.27
C THR A 261 -32.01 26.82 -7.15
N ASP A 262 -31.78 25.51 -7.00
CA ASP A 262 -32.87 24.54 -6.84
C ASP A 262 -33.52 24.68 -5.45
N PRO A 263 -34.81 25.09 -5.36
CA PRO A 263 -35.52 25.19 -4.09
C PRO A 263 -35.72 23.83 -3.40
N GLN A 264 -35.54 22.72 -4.11
CA GLN A 264 -35.67 21.37 -3.57
C GLN A 264 -34.36 20.81 -3.00
N LEU A 265 -33.23 21.49 -3.20
CA LEU A 265 -31.90 20.98 -2.83
C LEU A 265 -31.84 20.49 -1.37
N TYR A 266 -32.39 21.27 -0.43
CA TYR A 266 -32.49 20.89 0.98
C TYR A 266 -33.24 19.57 1.18
N MET A 267 -34.43 19.44 0.58
CA MET A 267 -35.27 18.25 0.74
C MET A 267 -34.68 17.02 0.05
N GLN A 268 -33.98 17.22 -1.07
CA GLN A 268 -33.25 16.15 -1.75
C GLN A 268 -32.09 15.67 -0.86
N SER A 269 -31.25 16.59 -0.38
CA SER A 269 -30.11 16.27 0.49
C SER A 269 -30.54 15.52 1.76
N LEU A 270 -31.62 15.99 2.41
CA LEU A 270 -32.19 15.35 3.60
C LEU A 270 -32.67 13.92 3.31
N ARG A 271 -33.33 13.70 2.16
CA ARG A 271 -33.80 12.36 1.74
C ARG A 271 -32.65 11.43 1.40
N THR A 272 -31.64 11.94 0.69
CA THR A 272 -30.42 11.20 0.36
C THR A 272 -29.75 10.72 1.64
N ASN A 273 -29.47 11.63 2.57
CA ASN A 273 -28.85 11.29 3.86
C ASN A 273 -29.70 10.27 4.65
N TYR A 274 -31.01 10.50 4.75
CA TYR A 274 -31.91 9.57 5.45
C TYR A 274 -31.89 8.17 4.83
N SER A 275 -31.83 8.07 3.50
CA SER A 275 -31.75 6.76 2.82
C SER A 275 -30.44 6.02 3.08
N GLN A 276 -29.33 6.76 3.27
CA GLN A 276 -28.00 6.19 3.55
C GLN A 276 -27.81 5.83 5.03
N THR A 277 -28.50 6.51 5.94
CA THR A 277 -28.33 6.39 7.40
C THR A 277 -29.60 5.88 8.10
N LEU A 278 -30.48 5.18 7.38
CA LEU A 278 -31.79 4.74 7.86
C LEU A 278 -31.73 3.99 9.20
N LEU A 279 -30.74 3.11 9.37
CA LEU A 279 -30.56 2.34 10.60
C LEU A 279 -30.22 3.24 11.79
N ASP A 280 -29.40 4.26 11.59
CA ASP A 280 -29.04 5.21 12.65
C ASP A 280 -30.28 5.97 13.12
N PHE A 281 -31.12 6.42 12.19
CA PHE A 281 -32.41 7.05 12.52
C PHE A 281 -33.36 6.09 13.25
N ALA A 282 -33.38 4.81 12.88
CA ALA A 282 -34.26 3.81 13.51
C ALA A 282 -33.81 3.42 14.93
N CYS A 283 -32.50 3.49 15.21
CA CYS A 283 -31.91 3.16 16.50
C CYS A 283 -31.89 4.34 17.49
N MET A 284 -32.19 5.56 17.02
CA MET A 284 -32.28 6.74 17.87
C MET A 284 -33.59 6.78 18.66
N PRO A 285 -33.57 7.24 19.93
CA PRO A 285 -34.78 7.58 20.66
C PRO A 285 -35.61 8.62 19.88
N ALA A 286 -36.93 8.46 19.86
CA ALA A 286 -37.82 9.32 19.08
C ALA A 286 -37.72 10.80 19.52
N GLU A 287 -37.42 11.04 20.80
CA GLU A 287 -37.28 12.35 21.42
C GLU A 287 -36.10 13.15 20.86
N GLU A 288 -35.09 12.46 20.33
CA GLU A 288 -33.89 13.08 19.77
C GLU A 288 -34.10 13.51 18.30
N VAL A 289 -35.08 12.93 17.60
CA VAL A 289 -35.39 13.18 16.18
C VAL A 289 -36.78 13.82 16.03
N GLU A 290 -37.03 14.88 16.79
CA GLU A 290 -38.29 15.63 16.76
C GLU A 290 -38.22 16.86 15.84
N ALA A 291 -39.28 17.68 15.81
CA ALA A 291 -39.34 18.91 15.00
C ALA A 291 -38.13 19.85 15.21
N ALA A 292 -37.58 19.91 16.43
CA ALA A 292 -36.39 20.69 16.74
C ALA A 292 -35.12 20.18 16.03
N PHE A 293 -35.02 18.87 15.75
CA PHE A 293 -33.96 18.30 14.92
C PHE A 293 -33.98 18.89 13.51
N PHE A 294 -35.14 18.83 12.86
CA PHE A 294 -35.30 19.29 11.49
C PHE A 294 -35.20 20.82 11.36
N ALA A 295 -35.65 21.56 12.38
CA ALA A 295 -35.42 23.01 12.44
C ALA A 295 -33.92 23.35 12.49
N GLN A 296 -33.15 22.62 13.30
CA GLN A 296 -31.70 22.79 13.38
C GLN A 296 -31.01 22.39 12.07
N ALA A 297 -31.40 21.27 11.47
CA ALA A 297 -30.86 20.82 10.18
C ALA A 297 -31.11 21.86 9.07
N LYS A 298 -32.28 22.50 9.06
CA LYS A 298 -32.60 23.56 8.09
C LYS A 298 -31.70 24.79 8.28
N VAL A 299 -31.54 25.27 9.51
CA VAL A 299 -30.64 26.40 9.81
C VAL A 299 -29.21 26.08 9.37
N LEU A 300 -28.76 24.85 9.62
CA LEU A 300 -27.43 24.40 9.21
C LEU A 300 -27.27 24.38 7.69
N PHE A 301 -28.25 23.83 6.96
CA PHE A 301 -28.27 23.88 5.50
C PHE A 301 -28.20 25.32 4.99
N ASP A 302 -29.00 26.24 5.55
CA ASP A 302 -29.04 27.64 5.11
C ASP A 302 -27.67 28.32 5.29
N HIS A 303 -26.96 28.05 6.39
CA HIS A 303 -25.61 28.56 6.61
C HIS A 303 -24.58 27.98 5.63
N ILE A 304 -24.65 26.67 5.35
CA ILE A 304 -23.74 26.01 4.39
C ILE A 304 -24.01 26.55 2.98
N HIS A 305 -25.26 26.58 2.57
CA HIS A 305 -25.70 27.11 1.27
C HIS A 305 -25.21 28.55 1.07
N GLN A 306 -25.46 29.42 2.05
CA GLN A 306 -24.97 30.80 2.00
C GLN A 306 -23.44 30.88 1.91
N THR A 307 -22.73 30.03 2.67
CA THR A 307 -21.25 30.02 2.65
C THR A 307 -20.72 29.63 1.27
N VAL A 308 -21.27 28.59 0.66
CA VAL A 308 -20.85 28.13 -0.67
C VAL A 308 -21.26 29.14 -1.75
N ALA A 309 -22.45 29.72 -1.65
CA ALA A 309 -22.96 30.67 -2.64
C ALA A 309 -22.28 32.04 -2.60
N GLU A 310 -21.98 32.56 -1.41
CA GLU A 310 -21.56 33.95 -1.22
C GLU A 310 -20.12 34.09 -0.73
N ARG A 311 -19.65 33.19 0.15
CA ARG A 311 -18.35 33.36 0.81
C ARG A 311 -17.19 32.72 0.06
N PHE A 312 -17.42 31.62 -0.66
CA PHE A 312 -16.35 30.98 -1.43
C PHE A 312 -15.74 31.92 -2.47
N ALA A 313 -16.58 32.69 -3.16
CA ALA A 313 -16.16 33.68 -4.15
C ALA A 313 -15.70 35.03 -3.55
N ALA A 314 -15.65 35.17 -2.22
CA ALA A 314 -15.20 36.40 -1.58
C ALA A 314 -13.69 36.62 -1.87
N PRO A 315 -13.23 37.87 -2.13
CA PRO A 315 -11.83 38.13 -2.54
C PRO A 315 -10.76 37.71 -1.53
N ASP A 316 -11.12 37.55 -0.26
CA ASP A 316 -10.25 37.13 0.84
C ASP A 316 -10.24 35.60 1.05
N ILE A 317 -11.15 34.86 0.40
CA ILE A 317 -11.26 33.39 0.47
C ILE A 317 -10.84 32.76 -0.86
N ASP A 318 -11.33 33.27 -1.99
CA ASP A 318 -10.97 32.88 -3.36
C ASP A 318 -10.97 31.36 -3.61
N ILE A 319 -12.03 30.67 -3.15
CA ILE A 319 -12.24 29.24 -3.38
C ILE A 319 -13.13 29.08 -4.62
N ASP A 320 -12.54 28.57 -5.70
CA ASP A 320 -13.30 28.16 -6.89
C ASP A 320 -13.97 26.81 -6.66
N ARG A 321 -15.31 26.82 -6.61
CA ARG A 321 -16.15 25.63 -6.39
C ARG A 321 -15.84 24.50 -7.35
N GLU A 322 -15.52 24.80 -8.61
CA GLU A 322 -15.27 23.78 -9.65
C GLU A 322 -13.91 23.07 -9.46
N ASN A 323 -13.04 23.62 -8.61
CA ASN A 323 -11.74 23.05 -8.27
C ASN A 323 -11.71 22.42 -6.87
N VAL A 324 -12.84 22.43 -6.14
CA VAL A 324 -12.91 21.83 -4.80
C VAL A 324 -13.07 20.32 -4.92
N VAL A 325 -12.16 19.59 -4.27
CA VAL A 325 -12.29 18.14 -4.05
C VAL A 325 -12.59 17.91 -2.57
N LEU A 326 -13.78 17.38 -2.28
CA LEU A 326 -14.19 17.00 -0.93
C LEU A 326 -13.77 15.56 -0.67
N GLU A 327 -13.11 15.33 0.47
CA GLU A 327 -12.73 14.02 1.02
C GLU A 327 -12.37 12.96 -0.03
N PRO A 328 -11.19 13.05 -0.69
CA PRO A 328 -10.79 12.06 -1.67
C PRO A 328 -10.77 10.68 -1.03
N SER A 329 -11.60 9.76 -1.53
CA SER A 329 -11.77 8.42 -0.95
C SER A 329 -10.46 7.62 -0.96
N PHE A 330 -9.55 7.94 -1.89
CA PHE A 330 -8.22 7.35 -1.98
C PHE A 330 -7.22 8.37 -2.51
N ILE A 331 -6.07 8.46 -1.84
CA ILE A 331 -4.88 9.12 -2.38
C ILE A 331 -3.85 8.02 -2.62
N CYS A 332 -3.56 7.72 -3.88
CA CYS A 332 -2.49 6.80 -4.24
C CYS A 332 -1.26 7.60 -4.66
N PRO A 333 -0.06 7.34 -4.10
CA PRO A 333 1.18 8.01 -4.54
C PRO A 333 1.54 7.74 -6.01
N THR A 334 0.89 6.76 -6.64
CA THR A 334 1.12 6.35 -8.04
C THR A 334 -0.09 6.59 -8.95
N LEU A 335 -1.12 7.32 -8.49
CA LEU A 335 -2.25 7.73 -9.34
C LEU A 335 -1.88 8.92 -10.22
#